data_AF-A0A6J8E351-F1
#
_entry.id   AF-A0A6J8E351-F1
#
_cell.length_a   1.000
_cell.length_b   1.000
_cell.length_c   1.000
_cell.angle_alpha   90.00
_cell.angle_beta   90.00
_cell.angle_gamma   90.00
#
_symmetry.space_group_name_H-M   'P 1'
#
loop_
_entity.id
_entity.type
_entity.pdbx_description
1 polymer ?
#
loop_
_entity_poly.entity_id
_entity_poly.type
_entity_poly.pdbx_seq_one_letter_code
_entity_poly.pdbx_strand_id
1 'polypeptide(L)'
;MGIELYNLNDLAKLQNVNDGDNCIKVLGLRWNIKDDRIETFTYRAEFTNSDVFKDLIGIIKQERLHSAIQAQISEELNKTSYSDLCQGLDILDIAISFLKSVKTSPELNLNEFMTKTLKIESKLPSYKAQQAAKCKHTMSLWMILAIERTKCKARYDKATFDGTSDSLKIPLSDDQKKAVREALKGFQIEQNSLLLEVLYELIILMLDVPMSTDEDYVDRSASSLKDSLLAYIGASLFEEDPQKEDILTEKVSSMFPENIISAQAVEVWNLTNDILMDKLYEKK
;
A
#
# COMPACT_ATOMS: atom_id res chain seq x y z
N MET A 1 -9.12 -4.91 45.80
CA MET A 1 -9.75 -3.70 46.37
C MET A 1 -8.86 -2.54 45.98
N GLY A 2 -9.35 -1.63 45.12
CA GLY A 2 -8.69 -0.38 44.67
C GLY A 2 -7.60 -0.52 43.62
N ILE A 3 -7.89 -0.20 42.35
CA ILE A 3 -6.87 0.21 41.37
C ILE A 3 -6.91 1.75 41.35
N GLU A 4 -5.82 2.39 41.74
CA GLU A 4 -5.59 3.81 41.44
C GLU A 4 -5.01 3.92 40.04
N LEU A 5 -5.75 4.57 39.14
CA LEU A 5 -5.28 4.93 37.81
C LEU A 5 -4.44 6.21 37.93
N TYR A 6 -3.13 6.10 37.71
CA TYR A 6 -2.26 7.27 37.59
C TYR A 6 -2.49 7.96 36.23
N ASN A 7 -2.55 9.29 36.27
CA ASN A 7 -2.72 10.16 35.12
C ASN A 7 -1.42 10.20 34.29
N LEU A 8 -1.52 10.18 32.95
CA LEU A 8 -0.41 10.22 31.99
C LEU A 8 0.60 11.36 32.22
N ASN A 9 0.23 12.41 32.93
CA ASN A 9 1.13 13.51 33.30
C ASN A 9 2.15 13.17 34.40
N ASP A 10 1.99 12.06 35.13
CA ASP A 10 2.93 11.66 36.19
C ASP A 10 4.13 10.85 35.65
N LEU A 11 4.01 10.26 34.45
CA LEU A 11 5.11 9.52 33.79
C LEU A 11 6.23 10.42 33.25
N ALA A 12 5.95 11.71 33.06
CA ALA A 12 6.95 12.68 32.62
C ALA A 12 7.95 13.09 33.72
N LYS A 13 7.72 12.70 34.99
CA LYS A 13 8.60 13.05 36.12
C LYS A 13 9.67 12.00 36.45
N LEU A 14 9.71 10.86 35.75
CA LEU A 14 10.73 9.83 35.96
C LEU A 14 12.03 10.05 35.15
N GLN A 15 12.21 11.23 34.55
CA GLN A 15 13.35 11.49 33.65
C GLN A 15 14.65 11.96 34.32
N ASN A 16 14.81 11.89 35.64
CA ASN A 16 16.09 12.22 36.26
C ASN A 16 16.35 11.37 37.51
N VAL A 17 16.80 10.13 37.30
CA VAL A 17 17.63 9.43 38.28
C VAL A 17 18.83 8.87 37.51
N ASN A 18 19.93 9.62 37.55
CA ASN A 18 21.26 9.08 37.29
C ASN A 18 21.64 8.22 38.48
N ASP A 19 21.50 6.90 38.35
CA ASP A 19 22.35 5.98 39.09
C ASP A 19 22.55 4.70 38.27
N GLY A 20 23.74 4.10 38.43
CA GLY A 20 24.37 3.18 37.48
C GLY A 20 23.52 2.04 36.91
N ASP A 21 23.82 1.71 35.66
CA ASP A 21 23.42 0.49 34.94
C ASP A 21 21.91 0.21 34.80
N ASN A 22 21.26 0.92 33.87
CA ASN A 22 20.29 0.33 32.92
C ASN A 22 19.74 1.39 31.96
N CYS A 23 20.49 1.70 30.89
CA CYS A 23 19.93 2.38 29.73
C CYS A 23 19.94 1.41 28.54
N ILE A 24 18.79 0.81 28.25
CA ILE A 24 18.58 0.16 26.96
C ILE A 24 18.10 1.22 25.98
N LYS A 25 19.00 1.67 25.10
CA LYS A 25 18.61 2.22 23.80
C LYS A 25 17.95 1.10 23.01
N VAL A 26 16.66 1.21 22.72
CA VAL A 26 15.95 0.25 21.87
C VAL A 26 16.23 0.60 20.41
N LEU A 27 17.40 0.16 19.93
CA LEU A 27 17.60 -0.12 18.51
C LEU A 27 17.41 -1.63 18.34
N GLY A 28 16.61 -1.99 17.33
CA GLY A 28 16.04 -3.31 17.14
C GLY A 28 17.05 -4.45 17.24
N LEU A 29 16.98 -5.22 18.33
CA LEU A 29 17.34 -6.63 18.42
C LEU A 29 16.47 -7.29 19.50
N ARG A 30 15.91 -8.45 19.17
CA ARG A 30 15.03 -9.23 20.04
C ARG A 30 15.86 -9.94 21.10
N TRP A 31 15.76 -9.52 22.37
CA TRP A 31 16.26 -10.30 23.51
C TRP A 31 15.14 -11.22 24.01
N ASN A 32 15.40 -12.53 24.05
CA ASN A 32 14.55 -13.49 24.75
C ASN A 32 15.09 -13.65 26.17
N ILE A 33 14.64 -12.81 27.10
CA ILE A 33 14.80 -13.08 28.53
C ILE A 33 13.61 -13.94 28.93
N LYS A 34 13.85 -15.23 29.17
CA LYS A 34 12.85 -16.11 29.79
C LYS A 34 12.87 -15.85 31.30
N ASP A 35 12.07 -14.89 31.74
CA ASP A 35 11.65 -14.81 33.13
C ASP A 35 10.12 -14.94 33.15
N ASP A 36 9.63 -16.10 33.58
CA ASP A 36 8.20 -16.48 33.58
C ASP A 36 7.34 -15.66 34.57
N ARG A 37 7.89 -14.57 35.14
CA ARG A 37 7.22 -13.67 36.10
C ARG A 37 6.94 -12.26 35.57
N ILE A 38 7.38 -11.95 34.35
CA ILE A 38 7.10 -10.66 33.71
C ILE A 38 6.08 -10.91 32.60
N GLU A 39 4.86 -10.41 32.77
CA GLU A 39 3.92 -10.27 31.65
C GLU A 39 4.59 -9.38 30.60
N THR A 40 5.17 -10.01 29.59
CA THR A 40 5.87 -9.29 28.53
C THR A 40 4.79 -8.72 27.62
N PHE A 41 4.45 -7.45 27.82
CA PHE A 41 3.68 -6.69 26.84
C PHE A 41 4.57 -6.53 25.59
N THR A 42 4.43 -7.42 24.63
CA THR A 42 5.01 -7.20 23.30
C THR A 42 4.19 -6.14 22.60
N TYR A 43 4.67 -4.90 22.62
CA TYR A 43 4.19 -3.87 21.70
C TYR A 43 4.52 -4.33 20.27
N ARG A 44 3.50 -4.76 19.52
CA ARG A 44 3.65 -4.98 18.07
C ARG A 44 3.68 -3.60 17.44
N ALA A 45 4.81 -3.19 16.89
CA ALA A 45 4.79 -2.06 15.97
C ALA A 45 3.81 -2.40 14.83
N GLU A 46 2.88 -1.49 14.55
CA GLU A 46 2.08 -1.55 13.33
C GLU A 46 3.04 -1.27 12.16
N PHE A 47 3.42 -2.32 11.43
CA PHE A 47 4.23 -2.16 10.23
C PHE A 47 3.35 -1.66 9.10
N THR A 48 3.81 -0.66 8.36
CA THR A 48 3.12 -0.25 7.14
C THR A 48 3.34 -1.23 6.01
N ASN A 49 2.50 -1.16 4.99
CA ASN A 49 2.76 -1.83 3.72
C ASN A 49 4.12 -1.41 3.14
N SER A 50 4.51 -0.14 3.26
CA SER A 50 5.84 0.34 2.84
C SER A 50 6.98 -0.43 3.51
N ASP A 51 6.93 -0.60 4.84
CA ASP A 51 7.96 -1.32 5.60
C ASP A 51 7.98 -2.80 5.23
N VAL A 52 6.80 -3.42 5.15
CA VAL A 52 6.65 -4.84 4.78
C VAL A 52 7.25 -5.11 3.39
N PHE A 53 6.99 -4.24 2.42
CA PHE A 53 7.49 -4.42 1.05
C PHE A 53 8.98 -4.10 0.91
N LYS A 54 9.50 -3.08 1.60
CA LYS A 54 10.95 -2.81 1.65
C LYS A 54 11.73 -4.02 2.17
N ASP A 55 11.24 -4.63 3.25
CA ASP A 55 11.84 -5.86 3.78
C ASP A 55 11.77 -7.01 2.77
N LEU A 56 10.63 -7.21 2.11
CA LEU A 56 10.46 -8.26 1.10
C LEU A 56 11.44 -8.08 -0.06
N ILE A 57 11.58 -6.85 -0.58
CA ILE A 57 12.49 -6.49 -1.67
C ILE A 57 13.95 -6.79 -1.28
N GLY A 58 14.32 -6.53 -0.01
CA GLY A 58 15.64 -6.86 0.52
C GLY A 58 15.97 -8.35 0.53
N ILE A 59 14.97 -9.23 0.47
CA ILE A 59 15.13 -10.69 0.47
C ILE A 59 14.96 -11.30 -0.92
N ILE A 60 13.90 -10.92 -1.64
CA ILE A 60 13.60 -11.35 -3.00
C ILE A 60 13.26 -10.11 -3.81
N LYS A 61 14.10 -9.81 -4.80
CA LYS A 61 13.82 -8.77 -5.79
C LYS A 61 12.42 -8.96 -6.37
N GLN A 62 11.55 -7.98 -6.16
CA GLN A 62 10.19 -8.00 -6.67
C GLN A 62 10.16 -7.44 -8.10
N GLU A 63 9.30 -8.02 -8.94
CA GLU A 63 9.09 -7.65 -10.33
C GLU A 63 7.59 -7.47 -10.58
N ARG A 64 7.25 -6.55 -11.49
CA ARG A 64 5.86 -6.38 -11.92
C ARG A 64 5.44 -7.57 -12.77
N LEU A 65 4.21 -8.03 -12.60
CA LEU A 65 3.62 -8.98 -13.55
C LEU A 65 3.55 -8.36 -14.94
N HIS A 66 3.76 -9.15 -15.99
CA HIS A 66 3.62 -8.65 -17.36
C HIS A 66 2.21 -8.07 -17.60
N SER A 67 2.09 -6.94 -18.30
CA SER A 67 0.82 -6.20 -18.38
C SER A 67 -0.35 -7.01 -18.91
N ALA A 68 -0.12 -7.92 -19.87
CA ALA A 68 -1.16 -8.83 -20.36
C ALA A 68 -1.67 -9.81 -19.29
N ILE A 69 -0.80 -10.21 -18.36
CA ILE A 69 -1.15 -11.07 -17.22
C ILE A 69 -1.91 -10.27 -16.17
N GLN A 70 -1.46 -9.03 -15.88
CA GLN A 70 -2.16 -8.13 -14.97
C GLN A 70 -3.58 -7.87 -15.45
N ALA A 71 -3.78 -7.53 -16.73
CA ALA A 71 -5.10 -7.30 -17.31
C ALA A 71 -6.05 -8.51 -17.15
N GLN A 72 -5.55 -9.73 -17.39
CA GLN A 72 -6.32 -10.96 -17.19
C GLN A 72 -6.68 -11.18 -15.71
N ILE A 73 -5.74 -10.94 -14.80
CA ILE A 73 -6.00 -11.05 -13.36
C ILE A 73 -7.06 -10.02 -12.93
N SER A 74 -6.90 -8.76 -13.30
CA SER A 74 -7.87 -7.71 -12.96
C SER A 74 -9.26 -7.99 -13.54
N GLU A 75 -9.36 -8.56 -14.74
CA GLU A 75 -10.65 -8.96 -15.31
C GLU A 75 -11.35 -10.07 -14.50
N GLU A 76 -10.59 -11.08 -14.05
CA GLU A 76 -11.11 -12.14 -13.17
C GLU A 76 -11.54 -11.57 -11.80
N LEU A 77 -10.72 -10.68 -11.22
CA LEU A 77 -10.96 -10.10 -9.90
C LEU A 77 -12.11 -9.09 -9.88
N ASN A 78 -12.36 -8.35 -10.95
CA ASN A 78 -13.48 -7.40 -11.02
C ASN A 78 -14.85 -8.08 -10.78
N LYS A 79 -14.96 -9.38 -11.11
CA LYS A 79 -16.16 -10.21 -10.91
C LYS A 79 -16.16 -10.96 -9.57
N THR A 80 -15.08 -10.86 -8.79
CA THR A 80 -14.90 -11.56 -7.53
C THR A 80 -15.61 -10.83 -6.38
N SER A 81 -16.11 -11.58 -5.38
CA SER A 81 -16.79 -10.97 -4.23
C SER A 81 -15.81 -10.19 -3.35
N TYR A 82 -16.32 -9.19 -2.61
CA TYR A 82 -15.49 -8.44 -1.66
C TYR A 82 -14.81 -9.34 -0.61
N SER A 83 -15.55 -10.35 -0.11
CA SER A 83 -15.03 -11.30 0.88
C SER A 83 -13.87 -12.12 0.32
N ASP A 84 -13.98 -12.60 -0.93
CA ASP A 84 -12.93 -13.40 -1.56
C ASP A 84 -11.69 -12.56 -1.89
N LEU A 85 -11.87 -11.27 -2.21
CA LEU A 85 -10.76 -10.32 -2.37
C LEU A 85 -10.02 -10.10 -1.05
N CYS A 86 -10.74 -9.93 0.07
CA CYS A 86 -10.14 -9.83 1.40
C CYS A 86 -9.38 -11.11 1.78
N GLN A 87 -10.01 -12.28 1.61
CA GLN A 87 -9.35 -13.56 1.87
C GLN A 87 -8.09 -13.74 1.02
N GLY A 88 -8.13 -13.33 -0.25
CA GLY A 88 -6.97 -13.34 -1.14
C GLY A 88 -5.81 -12.48 -0.63
N LEU A 89 -6.11 -11.29 -0.10
CA LEU A 89 -5.12 -10.41 0.51
C LEU A 89 -4.55 -11.00 1.81
N ASP A 90 -5.41 -11.54 2.70
CA ASP A 90 -4.96 -12.17 3.95
C ASP A 90 -3.96 -13.30 3.68
N ILE A 91 -4.23 -14.13 2.66
CA ILE A 91 -3.33 -15.21 2.24
C ILE A 91 -2.00 -14.65 1.71
N LEU A 92 -2.03 -13.55 0.96
CA LEU A 92 -0.82 -12.90 0.47
C LEU A 92 -0.01 -12.26 1.62
N ASP A 93 -0.66 -11.65 2.61
CA ASP A 93 0.01 -11.09 3.79
C ASP A 93 0.75 -12.16 4.59
N ILE A 94 0.11 -13.33 4.74
CA ILE A 94 0.76 -14.52 5.30
C ILE A 94 1.96 -14.90 4.42
N ALA A 95 1.77 -15.07 3.11
CA ALA A 95 2.84 -15.46 2.20
C ALA A 95 4.04 -14.51 2.27
N ILE A 96 3.81 -13.20 2.27
CA ILE A 96 4.84 -12.16 2.40
C ILE A 96 5.61 -12.30 3.72
N SER A 97 4.90 -12.49 4.83
CA SER A 97 5.52 -12.67 6.16
C SER A 97 6.49 -13.85 6.20
N PHE A 98 6.17 -14.94 5.49
CA PHE A 98 7.07 -16.08 5.36
C PHE A 98 8.19 -15.82 4.36
N LEU A 99 7.92 -15.24 3.19
CA LEU A 99 8.94 -14.94 2.19
C LEU A 99 10.06 -14.04 2.75
N LYS A 100 9.72 -13.13 3.68
CA LYS A 100 10.69 -12.31 4.43
C LYS A 100 11.64 -13.14 5.31
N SER A 101 11.24 -14.35 5.70
CA SER A 101 11.94 -15.20 6.68
C SER A 101 12.65 -16.41 6.05
N VAL A 102 12.26 -16.82 4.83
CA VAL A 102 12.85 -17.98 4.14
C VAL A 102 13.49 -17.60 2.81
N LYS A 103 14.71 -18.10 2.59
CA LYS A 103 15.37 -18.03 1.29
C LYS A 103 14.66 -18.96 0.30
N THR A 104 13.63 -18.45 -0.33
CA THR A 104 12.85 -19.13 -1.36
C THR A 104 13.30 -18.65 -2.74
N SER A 105 13.26 -19.53 -3.75
CA SER A 105 13.58 -19.15 -5.13
C SER A 105 12.59 -18.08 -5.63
N PRO A 106 13.07 -16.94 -6.18
CA PRO A 106 12.20 -15.93 -6.79
C PRO A 106 11.31 -16.50 -7.90
N GLU A 107 11.78 -17.56 -8.56
CA GLU A 107 11.12 -18.20 -9.69
C GLU A 107 10.07 -19.26 -9.31
N LEU A 108 10.00 -19.65 -8.04
CA LEU A 108 9.01 -20.61 -7.55
C LEU A 108 7.60 -20.04 -7.74
N ASN A 109 6.69 -20.85 -8.29
CA ASN A 109 5.29 -20.48 -8.44
C ASN A 109 4.71 -20.14 -7.05
N LEU A 110 4.03 -18.99 -6.94
CA LEU A 110 3.55 -18.48 -5.66
C LEU A 110 2.45 -19.38 -5.07
N ASN A 111 1.57 -19.92 -5.91
CA ASN A 111 0.53 -20.84 -5.47
C ASN A 111 1.13 -22.17 -4.99
N GLU A 112 2.19 -22.66 -5.64
CA GLU A 112 2.96 -23.80 -5.17
C GLU A 112 3.61 -23.52 -3.81
N PHE A 113 4.22 -22.35 -3.61
CA PHE A 113 4.78 -21.95 -2.33
C PHE A 113 3.71 -21.95 -1.21
N MET A 114 2.56 -21.33 -1.44
CA MET A 114 1.49 -21.27 -0.44
C MET A 114 0.91 -22.64 -0.10
N THR A 115 0.63 -23.47 -1.11
CA THR A 115 -0.02 -24.78 -0.91
C THR A 115 0.95 -25.84 -0.40
N LYS A 116 2.17 -25.91 -0.94
CA LYS A 116 3.13 -26.98 -0.60
C LYS A 116 4.02 -26.63 0.58
N THR A 117 4.44 -25.38 0.71
CA THR A 117 5.34 -24.92 1.79
C THR A 117 4.56 -24.45 3.00
N LEU A 118 3.60 -23.53 2.81
CA LEU A 118 2.83 -22.96 3.92
C LEU A 118 1.62 -23.78 4.33
N LYS A 119 1.25 -24.81 3.54
CA LYS A 119 0.08 -25.67 3.77
C LYS A 119 -1.23 -24.87 3.87
N ILE A 120 -1.33 -23.77 3.13
CA ILE A 120 -2.57 -22.99 3.01
C ILE A 120 -3.50 -23.71 2.03
N GLU A 121 -4.69 -24.07 2.48
CA GLU A 121 -5.70 -24.79 1.67
C GLU A 121 -6.49 -23.85 0.76
N SER A 122 -6.65 -22.59 1.18
CA SER A 122 -7.31 -21.54 0.41
C SER A 122 -6.46 -21.13 -0.80
N LYS A 123 -7.13 -20.87 -1.93
CA LYS A 123 -6.48 -20.49 -3.18
C LYS A 123 -6.62 -18.99 -3.44
N LEU A 124 -5.72 -18.46 -4.25
CA LEU A 124 -5.88 -17.09 -4.77
C LEU A 124 -7.19 -16.96 -5.57
N PRO A 125 -7.90 -15.83 -5.46
CA PRO A 125 -9.18 -15.63 -6.14
C PRO A 125 -9.09 -15.61 -7.67
N SER A 126 -7.89 -15.37 -8.24
CA SER A 126 -7.66 -15.42 -9.69
C SER A 126 -6.98 -16.72 -10.13
N TYR A 127 -7.60 -17.43 -11.09
CA TYR A 127 -7.00 -18.62 -11.72
C TYR A 127 -5.75 -18.25 -12.52
N LYS A 128 -5.74 -17.08 -13.16
CA LYS A 128 -4.56 -16.59 -13.86
C LYS A 128 -3.39 -16.35 -12.90
N ALA A 129 -3.65 -15.74 -11.75
CA ALA A 129 -2.64 -15.52 -10.72
C ALA A 129 -2.05 -16.84 -10.22
N GLN A 130 -2.88 -17.86 -9.98
CA GLN A 130 -2.41 -19.19 -9.54
C GLN A 130 -1.40 -19.82 -10.51
N GLN A 131 -1.55 -19.61 -11.81
CA GLN A 131 -0.68 -20.21 -12.83
C GLN A 131 0.58 -19.37 -13.10
N ALA A 132 0.45 -18.04 -13.15
CA ALA A 132 1.50 -17.16 -13.66
C ALA A 132 2.32 -16.44 -12.56
N ALA A 133 1.77 -16.26 -11.36
CA ALA A 133 2.47 -15.57 -10.30
C ALA A 133 3.58 -16.44 -9.71
N LYS A 134 4.74 -15.80 -9.47
CA LYS A 134 5.94 -16.38 -8.85
C LYS A 134 6.23 -15.61 -7.57
N CYS A 135 7.13 -16.10 -6.73
CA CYS A 135 7.49 -15.43 -5.47
C CYS A 135 8.02 -13.99 -5.70
N LYS A 136 8.69 -13.74 -6.83
CA LYS A 136 9.10 -12.38 -7.25
C LYS A 136 7.94 -11.46 -7.67
N HIS A 137 6.76 -11.99 -7.92
CA HIS A 137 5.58 -11.23 -8.33
C HIS A 137 4.62 -10.93 -7.17
N THR A 138 4.99 -11.30 -5.94
CA THR A 138 4.07 -11.29 -4.78
C THR A 138 3.56 -9.89 -4.48
N MET A 139 4.45 -8.89 -4.45
CA MET A 139 4.07 -7.49 -4.24
C MET A 139 3.16 -6.97 -5.36
N SER A 140 3.50 -7.26 -6.62
CA SER A 140 2.68 -6.85 -7.77
C SER A 140 1.27 -7.47 -7.71
N LEU A 141 1.16 -8.74 -7.34
CA LEU A 141 -0.13 -9.40 -7.18
C LEU A 141 -0.94 -8.81 -6.02
N TRP A 142 -0.28 -8.54 -4.88
CA TRP A 142 -0.93 -7.90 -3.74
C TRP A 142 -1.53 -6.55 -4.13
N MET A 143 -0.77 -5.71 -4.86
CA MET A 143 -1.26 -4.40 -5.34
C MET A 143 -2.50 -4.55 -6.22
N ILE A 144 -2.51 -5.51 -7.16
CA ILE A 144 -3.66 -5.76 -8.03
C ILE A 144 -4.90 -6.12 -7.20
N LEU A 145 -4.78 -7.04 -6.23
CA LEU A 145 -5.91 -7.42 -5.37
C LEU A 145 -6.39 -6.25 -4.50
N ALA A 146 -5.46 -5.46 -3.96
CA ALA A 146 -5.77 -4.34 -3.09
C ALA A 146 -6.48 -3.20 -3.83
N ILE A 147 -6.07 -2.93 -5.08
CA ILE A 147 -6.74 -2.01 -5.99
C ILE A 147 -8.14 -2.51 -6.33
N GLU A 148 -8.31 -3.78 -6.73
CA GLU A 148 -9.63 -4.32 -7.07
C GLU A 148 -10.57 -4.37 -5.85
N ARG A 149 -10.05 -4.66 -4.66
CA ARG A 149 -10.81 -4.53 -3.39
C ARG A 149 -11.27 -3.10 -3.18
N THR A 150 -10.40 -2.12 -3.42
CA THR A 150 -10.70 -0.69 -3.22
C THR A 150 -11.74 -0.21 -4.25
N LYS A 151 -11.61 -0.61 -5.52
CA LYS A 151 -12.64 -0.38 -6.55
C LYS A 151 -13.98 -1.03 -6.18
N CYS A 152 -13.95 -2.22 -5.58
CA CYS A 152 -15.15 -2.88 -5.06
C CYS A 152 -15.83 -2.01 -3.98
N LYS A 153 -15.09 -1.51 -2.97
CA LYS A 153 -15.67 -0.59 -1.97
C LYS A 153 -16.19 0.70 -2.58
N ALA A 154 -15.47 1.28 -3.55
CA ALA A 154 -15.89 2.49 -4.25
C ALA A 154 -17.29 2.34 -4.89
N ARG A 155 -17.58 1.15 -5.46
CA ARG A 155 -18.88 0.84 -6.08
C ARG A 155 -20.02 0.67 -5.07
N TYR A 156 -19.77 0.08 -3.91
CA TYR A 156 -20.85 -0.37 -2.99
C TYR A 156 -21.04 0.51 -1.75
N ASP A 157 -19.96 0.97 -1.12
CA ASP A 157 -19.98 1.61 0.21
C ASP A 157 -19.32 3.01 0.20
N LYS A 158 -18.59 3.35 -0.86
CA LYS A 158 -17.80 4.58 -1.01
C LYS A 158 -16.72 4.79 0.06
N ALA A 159 -16.61 3.90 1.05
CA ALA A 159 -15.54 3.86 2.05
C ALA A 159 -14.26 3.24 1.47
N THR A 160 -13.61 3.96 0.55
CA THR A 160 -12.30 3.58 0.02
C THR A 160 -11.20 3.93 1.03
N PHE A 161 -10.08 3.18 1.01
CA PHE A 161 -8.93 3.40 1.88
C PHE A 161 -9.27 3.42 3.39
N ASP A 162 -10.11 2.50 3.85
CA ASP A 162 -10.56 2.38 5.24
C ASP A 162 -9.43 2.07 6.24
N GLY A 163 -8.29 1.56 5.78
CA GLY A 163 -7.10 1.31 6.58
C GLY A 163 -6.04 2.41 6.56
N THR A 164 -6.20 3.48 5.76
CA THR A 164 -5.21 4.57 5.68
C THR A 164 -5.54 5.70 6.63
N SER A 165 -4.53 6.50 6.96
CA SER A 165 -4.69 7.71 7.77
C SER A 165 -5.75 8.66 7.21
N ASP A 166 -6.58 9.22 8.09
CA ASP A 166 -7.57 10.25 7.73
C ASP A 166 -6.93 11.56 7.27
N SER A 167 -5.64 11.77 7.56
CA SER A 167 -4.88 12.91 7.05
C SER A 167 -4.74 12.90 5.52
N LEU A 168 -4.96 11.76 4.85
CA LEU A 168 -4.91 11.63 3.38
C LEU A 168 -6.29 11.70 2.71
N LYS A 169 -7.34 11.93 3.50
CA LYS A 169 -8.75 11.93 3.06
C LYS A 169 -9.35 13.34 3.10
N ILE A 170 -8.52 14.38 2.97
CA ILE A 170 -9.01 15.77 2.92
C ILE A 170 -9.84 15.94 1.63
N PRO A 171 -11.06 16.47 1.72
CA PRO A 171 -11.90 16.68 0.55
C PRO A 171 -11.31 17.73 -0.39
N LEU A 172 -11.51 17.54 -1.68
CA LEU A 172 -11.28 18.57 -2.69
C LEU A 172 -12.39 19.63 -2.63
N SER A 173 -12.01 20.91 -2.78
CA SER A 173 -12.97 21.99 -3.07
C SER A 173 -13.61 21.80 -4.46
N ASP A 174 -14.73 22.45 -4.73
CA ASP A 174 -15.43 22.30 -6.02
C ASP A 174 -14.57 22.72 -7.22
N ASP A 175 -13.78 23.78 -7.07
CA ASP A 175 -12.85 24.24 -8.10
C ASP A 175 -11.73 23.22 -8.35
N GLN A 176 -11.19 22.62 -7.27
CA GLN A 176 -10.20 21.55 -7.38
C GLN A 176 -10.79 20.29 -8.04
N LYS A 177 -12.01 19.90 -7.66
CA LYS A 177 -12.72 18.78 -8.30
C LYS A 177 -12.89 19.04 -9.80
N LYS A 178 -13.29 20.25 -10.17
CA LYS A 178 -13.44 20.64 -11.59
C LYS A 178 -12.11 20.54 -12.33
N ALA A 179 -11.03 21.09 -11.78
CA ALA A 179 -9.70 21.05 -12.39
C ALA A 179 -9.19 19.61 -12.58
N VAL A 180 -9.32 18.76 -11.57
CA VAL A 180 -8.94 17.33 -11.64
C VAL A 180 -9.77 16.61 -12.71
N ARG A 181 -11.10 16.82 -12.76
CA ARG A 181 -11.94 16.20 -13.78
C ARG A 181 -11.60 16.66 -15.20
N GLU A 182 -11.32 17.94 -15.39
CA GLU A 182 -10.89 18.49 -16.68
C GLU A 182 -9.57 17.89 -17.14
N ALA A 183 -8.58 17.76 -16.24
CA ALA A 183 -7.33 17.08 -16.52
C ALA A 183 -7.56 15.62 -16.96
N LEU A 184 -8.30 14.84 -16.17
CA LEU A 184 -8.56 13.41 -16.40
C LEU A 184 -9.39 13.10 -17.65
N LYS A 185 -10.15 14.07 -18.18
CA LYS A 185 -10.82 13.93 -19.48
C LYS A 185 -9.81 13.84 -20.63
N GLY A 186 -8.66 14.52 -20.53
CA GLY A 186 -7.60 14.50 -21.53
C GLY A 186 -6.70 13.25 -21.52
N PHE A 187 -6.90 12.35 -20.56
CA PHE A 187 -6.23 11.06 -20.47
C PHE A 187 -7.03 9.99 -21.23
N GLN A 188 -6.35 9.07 -21.91
CA GLN A 188 -6.98 7.88 -22.47
C GLN A 188 -7.40 6.89 -21.37
N ILE A 189 -8.20 5.88 -21.70
CA ILE A 189 -8.67 4.88 -20.72
C ILE A 189 -7.49 4.16 -20.08
N GLU A 190 -6.52 3.77 -20.89
CA GLU A 190 -5.32 3.05 -20.48
C GLU A 190 -4.44 3.93 -19.58
N GLN A 191 -4.37 5.23 -19.88
CA GLN A 191 -3.64 6.23 -19.07
C GLN A 191 -4.35 6.50 -17.73
N ASN A 192 -5.68 6.59 -17.72
CA ASN A 192 -6.45 6.71 -16.48
C ASN A 192 -6.33 5.46 -15.61
N SER A 193 -6.32 4.26 -16.22
CA SER A 193 -6.08 3.01 -15.49
C SER A 193 -4.70 3.00 -14.84
N LEU A 194 -3.66 3.37 -15.59
CA LEU A 194 -2.30 3.43 -15.04
C LEU A 194 -2.17 4.50 -13.95
N LEU A 195 -2.76 5.68 -14.14
CA LEU A 195 -2.77 6.74 -13.12
C LEU A 195 -3.46 6.27 -11.82
N LEU A 196 -4.55 5.52 -11.95
CA LEU A 196 -5.26 4.96 -10.79
C LEU A 196 -4.38 3.96 -10.01
N GLU A 197 -3.62 3.12 -10.72
CA GLU A 197 -2.65 2.19 -10.12
C GLU A 197 -1.53 2.96 -9.41
N VAL A 198 -0.92 3.94 -10.09
CA VAL A 198 0.17 4.77 -9.55
C VAL A 198 -0.28 5.59 -8.33
N LEU A 199 -1.49 6.17 -8.37
CA LEU A 199 -2.06 6.88 -7.22
C LEU A 199 -2.23 5.94 -6.03
N TYR A 200 -2.71 4.72 -6.26
CA TYR A 200 -2.87 3.73 -5.18
C TYR A 200 -1.53 3.40 -4.53
N GLU A 201 -0.53 3.10 -5.36
CA GLU A 201 0.80 2.77 -4.87
C GLU A 201 1.46 3.95 -4.13
N LEU A 202 1.36 5.17 -4.67
CA LEU A 202 1.85 6.38 -4.01
C LEU A 202 1.21 6.54 -2.61
N ILE A 203 -0.11 6.38 -2.52
CA ILE A 203 -0.83 6.48 -1.26
C ILE A 203 -0.30 5.45 -0.26
N ILE A 204 -0.26 4.17 -0.65
CA ILE A 204 0.06 3.07 0.26
C ILE A 204 1.56 2.98 0.62
N LEU A 205 2.46 3.37 -0.28
CA LEU A 205 3.90 3.14 -0.13
C LEU A 205 4.67 4.37 0.32
N MET A 206 4.14 5.57 0.07
CA MET A 206 4.85 6.83 0.32
C MET A 206 4.10 7.81 1.20
N LEU A 207 2.77 7.89 1.09
CA LEU A 207 1.98 8.88 1.84
C LEU A 207 1.42 8.33 3.16
N ASP A 208 0.95 7.08 3.16
CA ASP A 208 0.37 6.39 4.32
C ASP A 208 1.48 5.77 5.19
N VAL A 209 2.46 6.60 5.56
CA VAL A 209 3.56 6.24 6.44
C VAL A 209 3.35 6.97 7.77
N PRO A 210 3.28 6.25 8.91
CA PRO A 210 3.12 6.83 10.24
C PRO A 210 4.14 7.93 10.45
N MET A 211 3.72 8.96 11.18
CA MET A 211 4.63 9.95 11.75
C MET A 211 5.74 9.20 12.50
N SER A 212 6.95 9.16 11.94
CA SER A 212 8.08 8.61 12.67
C SER A 212 8.52 9.64 13.70
N THR A 213 9.05 9.18 14.82
CA THR A 213 9.75 10.03 15.80
C THR A 213 11.17 10.38 15.34
N ASP A 214 11.49 10.08 14.08
CA ASP A 214 12.78 10.32 13.47
C ASP A 214 12.93 11.82 13.17
N GLU A 215 14.11 12.38 13.46
CA GLU A 215 14.40 13.80 13.26
C GLU A 215 14.36 14.18 11.77
N ASP A 216 14.51 13.19 10.88
CA ASP A 216 14.46 13.34 9.42
C ASP A 216 13.05 13.13 8.82
N TYR A 217 12.00 12.99 9.65
CA TYR A 217 10.63 12.85 9.15
C TYR A 217 10.17 14.11 8.40
N VAL A 218 9.76 13.93 7.14
CA VAL A 218 9.15 15.00 6.33
C VAL A 218 7.68 14.66 6.12
N ASP A 219 6.80 15.45 6.73
CA ASP A 219 5.36 15.39 6.43
C ASP A 219 5.13 15.83 4.98
N ARG A 220 4.70 14.89 4.14
CA ARG A 220 4.43 15.13 2.71
C ARG A 220 2.97 15.46 2.43
N SER A 221 2.10 15.47 3.45
CA SER A 221 0.65 15.67 3.27
C SER A 221 0.33 17.05 2.67
N ALA A 222 1.09 18.08 3.01
CA ALA A 222 0.92 19.44 2.49
C ALA A 222 1.63 19.67 1.13
N SER A 223 2.46 18.74 0.67
CA SER A 223 3.19 18.86 -0.60
C SER A 223 2.26 18.74 -1.80
N SER A 224 2.71 19.24 -2.96
CA SER A 224 2.01 19.04 -4.24
C SER A 224 1.86 17.54 -4.53
N LEU A 225 0.62 17.11 -4.79
CA LEU A 225 0.33 15.75 -5.23
C LEU A 225 0.95 15.48 -6.60
N LYS A 226 0.99 16.49 -7.48
CA LYS A 226 1.62 16.39 -8.79
C LYS A 226 3.10 16.06 -8.68
N ASP A 227 3.83 16.81 -7.86
CA ASP A 227 5.26 16.58 -7.65
C ASP A 227 5.52 15.23 -6.99
N SER A 228 4.65 14.83 -6.06
CA SER A 228 4.71 13.52 -5.42
C SER A 228 4.49 12.37 -6.41
N LEU A 229 3.56 12.52 -7.35
CA LEU A 229 3.34 11.57 -8.45
C LEU A 229 4.56 11.47 -9.36
N LEU A 230 5.09 12.62 -9.83
CA LEU A 230 6.26 12.64 -10.70
C LEU A 230 7.49 12.04 -10.03
N ALA A 231 7.69 12.35 -8.74
CA ALA A 231 8.77 11.76 -7.95
C ALA A 231 8.60 10.25 -7.77
N TYR A 232 7.38 9.77 -7.55
CA TYR A 232 7.12 8.34 -7.41
C TYR A 232 7.31 7.58 -8.73
N ILE A 233 6.80 8.11 -9.85
CA ILE A 233 6.99 7.50 -11.18
C ILE A 233 8.50 7.41 -11.50
N GLY A 234 9.26 8.48 -11.25
CA GLY A 234 10.70 8.47 -11.49
C GLY A 234 11.52 7.57 -10.54
N ALA A 235 10.93 7.11 -9.45
CA ALA A 235 11.58 6.27 -8.42
C ALA A 235 10.81 4.96 -8.17
N SER A 236 10.11 4.45 -9.19
CA SER A 236 9.27 3.25 -9.07
C SER A 236 10.04 2.08 -8.46
N LEU A 237 9.36 1.35 -7.57
CA LEU A 237 9.94 0.18 -6.88
C LEU A 237 10.01 -1.07 -7.77
N PHE A 238 9.38 -1.03 -8.94
CA PHE A 238 9.42 -2.11 -9.92
C PHE A 238 10.41 -1.78 -11.05
N GLU A 239 11.04 -2.81 -11.62
CA GLU A 239 11.71 -2.65 -12.92
C GLU A 239 10.64 -2.54 -14.01
N GLU A 240 10.42 -1.31 -14.49
CA GLU A 240 9.30 -0.98 -15.38
C GLU A 240 9.65 -1.03 -16.88
N ASP A 241 8.59 -0.99 -17.70
CA ASP A 241 8.65 -0.72 -19.14
C ASP A 241 8.79 0.80 -19.34
N PRO A 242 9.97 1.32 -19.73
CA PRO A 242 10.27 2.74 -19.71
C PRO A 242 9.29 3.59 -20.54
N GLN A 243 8.72 3.02 -21.62
CA GLN A 243 7.87 3.76 -22.53
C GLN A 243 6.51 4.15 -21.93
N LYS A 244 5.99 3.34 -21.00
CA LYS A 244 4.69 3.63 -20.36
C LYS A 244 4.80 4.71 -19.30
N GLU A 245 5.91 4.70 -18.55
CA GLU A 245 6.22 5.72 -17.57
C GLU A 245 6.45 7.08 -18.23
N ASP A 246 7.16 7.13 -19.36
CA ASP A 246 7.42 8.37 -20.10
C ASP A 246 6.11 9.08 -20.51
N ILE A 247 5.16 8.33 -21.08
CA ILE A 247 3.87 8.88 -21.53
C ILE A 247 3.04 9.37 -20.34
N LEU A 248 3.01 8.63 -19.24
CA LEU A 248 2.27 9.06 -18.05
C LEU A 248 2.92 10.28 -17.41
N THR A 249 4.25 10.32 -17.33
CA THR A 249 5.03 11.44 -16.79
C THR A 249 4.75 12.71 -17.57
N GLU A 250 4.77 12.66 -18.90
CA GLU A 250 4.44 13.80 -19.75
C GLU A 250 3.00 14.29 -19.50
N LYS A 251 2.03 13.38 -19.41
CA LYS A 251 0.62 13.71 -19.17
C LYS A 251 0.39 14.32 -17.79
N VAL A 252 0.98 13.75 -16.74
CA VAL A 252 0.90 14.30 -15.38
C VAL A 252 1.56 15.67 -15.35
N SER A 253 2.75 15.82 -15.93
CA SER A 253 3.49 17.09 -15.97
C SER A 253 2.73 18.19 -16.71
N SER A 254 2.09 17.88 -17.83
CA SER A 254 1.42 18.89 -18.66
C SER A 254 -0.03 19.20 -18.26
N MET A 255 -0.77 18.22 -17.73
CA MET A 255 -2.22 18.34 -17.55
C MET A 255 -2.68 18.32 -16.09
N PHE A 256 -1.91 17.76 -15.17
CA PHE A 256 -2.35 17.58 -13.79
C PHE A 256 -2.30 18.92 -13.01
N PRO A 257 -3.34 19.26 -12.22
CA PRO A 257 -3.41 20.54 -11.50
C PRO A 257 -2.35 20.68 -10.39
N GLU A 258 -1.78 21.88 -10.28
CA GLU A 258 -0.74 22.22 -9.29
C GLU A 258 -1.27 22.47 -7.88
N ASN A 259 -2.54 22.87 -7.76
CA ASN A 259 -3.13 23.30 -6.48
C ASN A 259 -3.71 22.12 -5.66
N ILE A 260 -3.32 20.89 -5.97
CA ILE A 260 -3.76 19.70 -5.24
C ILE A 260 -2.64 19.22 -4.33
N ILE A 261 -2.95 19.04 -3.05
CA ILE A 261 -1.99 18.55 -2.06
C ILE A 261 -2.11 17.04 -1.86
N SER A 262 -1.05 16.39 -1.39
CA SER A 262 -1.01 14.94 -1.16
C SER A 262 -2.03 14.45 -0.14
N ALA A 263 -2.43 15.30 0.82
CA ALA A 263 -3.52 15.03 1.75
C ALA A 263 -4.89 14.83 1.08
N GLN A 264 -5.02 15.16 -0.20
CA GLN A 264 -6.23 14.99 -1.01
C GLN A 264 -6.13 13.79 -1.98
N ALA A 265 -5.06 12.99 -1.88
CA ALA A 265 -4.78 11.91 -2.83
C ALA A 265 -5.90 10.86 -2.91
N VAL A 266 -6.55 10.52 -1.78
CA VAL A 266 -7.66 9.57 -1.76
C VAL A 266 -8.86 10.09 -2.56
N GLU A 267 -9.20 11.37 -2.42
CA GLU A 267 -10.30 11.97 -3.18
C GLU A 267 -9.97 12.04 -4.68
N VAL A 268 -8.72 12.32 -5.04
CA VAL A 268 -8.26 12.25 -6.44
C VAL A 268 -8.35 10.83 -6.99
N TRP A 269 -7.97 9.81 -6.22
CA TRP A 269 -8.12 8.41 -6.61
C TRP A 269 -9.58 8.05 -6.87
N ASN A 270 -10.49 8.49 -5.99
CA ASN A 270 -11.93 8.27 -6.15
C ASN A 270 -12.46 8.94 -7.44
N LEU A 271 -12.12 10.21 -7.69
CA LEU A 271 -12.51 10.90 -8.93
C LEU A 271 -11.94 10.24 -10.19
N THR A 272 -10.70 9.75 -10.11
CA THR A 272 -10.06 9.02 -11.21
C THR A 272 -10.79 7.72 -11.50
N ASN A 273 -11.17 6.98 -10.46
CA ASN A 273 -11.96 5.75 -10.59
C ASN A 273 -13.33 6.04 -11.22
N ASP A 274 -14.05 7.06 -10.74
CA ASP A 274 -15.37 7.43 -11.27
C ASP A 274 -15.31 7.75 -12.77
N ILE A 275 -14.36 8.60 -13.18
CA ILE A 275 -14.17 8.95 -14.60
C ILE A 275 -13.78 7.73 -15.44
N LEU A 276 -12.93 6.85 -14.90
CA LEU A 276 -12.55 5.63 -15.60
C LEU A 276 -13.77 4.73 -15.82
N MET A 277 -14.61 4.56 -14.79
CA MET A 277 -15.83 3.77 -14.90
C MET A 277 -16.81 4.38 -15.91
N ASP A 278 -17.02 5.70 -15.89
CA ASP A 278 -17.86 6.40 -16.87
C ASP A 278 -17.40 6.13 -18.31
N LYS A 279 -16.10 6.28 -18.58
CA LYS A 279 -15.51 6.00 -19.91
C LYS A 279 -15.64 4.53 -20.33
N LEU A 280 -15.60 3.60 -19.39
CA LEU A 280 -15.77 2.17 -19.67
C LEU A 280 -17.23 1.80 -19.94
N TYR A 281 -18.19 2.50 -19.34
CA TYR A 281 -19.62 2.32 -19.61
C TYR A 281 -20.04 2.97 -20.94
N GLU A 282 -19.48 4.12 -21.31
CA GLU A 282 -19.76 4.78 -22.60
C GLU A 282 -19.26 3.98 -23.83
N LYS A 283 -18.28 3.09 -23.65
CA LYS A 283 -17.75 2.22 -24.72
C LYS A 283 -18.55 0.93 -24.96
N LYS A 284 -19.52 0.59 -24.10
CA LYS A 284 -20.33 -0.64 -24.21
C LYS A 284 -21.69 -0.36 -24.85
#